data_AF-A0AAE0N3T0-F1
#
_entry.id   AF-A0AAE0N3T0-F1
#
_cell.length_a   1.000
_cell.length_b   1.000
_cell.length_c   1.000
_cell.angle_alpha   90.00
_cell.angle_beta   90.00
_cell.angle_gamma   90.00
#
_symmetry.space_group_name_H-M   'P 1'
#
loop_
_entity.id
_entity.type
_entity.pdbx_description
1 polymer ?
#
loop_
_entity_poly.entity_id
_entity_poly.type
_entity_poly.pdbx_seq_one_letter_code
_entity_poly.pdbx_strand_id
1 'polypeptide(L)'
;MSRIDYSKYDNIDTDSENDYDRQLLLPLQPEEVNVDPTPSSSSTSASSGAPPWSAVTIPSDHPVFDNPVAPVPSLIEIPLAFHREGTESSDAGALDNQIASSLNIDPESGLGPPNWQSQVDTVIVARKDKKPLLPHHIEGVWMYCSEILDYFGDAGVQPRNMYSRAAFEAWWTRYCHNENGHRNGKRRRWEDIVTG
;
A
#
# COMPACT_ATOMS: atom_id res chain seq x y z
N MET A 1 -36.44 -17.84 16.98
CA MET A 1 -35.02 -17.45 16.85
C MET A 1 -34.82 -16.19 17.66
N SER A 2 -33.96 -16.26 18.67
CA SER A 2 -33.78 -15.27 19.74
C SER A 2 -33.04 -14.02 19.25
N ARG A 3 -33.47 -12.85 19.76
CA ARG A 3 -32.83 -11.53 19.55
C ARG A 3 -31.50 -11.50 20.30
N ILE A 4 -30.43 -11.08 19.63
CA ILE A 4 -29.11 -10.91 20.24
C ILE A 4 -29.19 -9.76 21.25
N ASP A 5 -28.79 -10.03 22.49
CA ASP A 5 -28.70 -9.07 23.58
C ASP A 5 -27.31 -8.39 23.54
N TYR A 6 -27.32 -7.06 23.44
CA TYR A 6 -26.13 -6.23 23.33
C TYR A 6 -25.75 -5.54 24.66
N SER A 7 -26.42 -5.85 25.77
CA SER A 7 -26.14 -5.29 27.09
C SER A 7 -24.74 -5.61 27.64
N LYS A 8 -23.96 -6.48 26.99
CA LYS A 8 -22.59 -6.83 27.41
C LYS A 8 -21.49 -5.86 26.95
N TYR A 9 -21.79 -4.85 26.13
CA TYR A 9 -20.79 -3.94 25.56
C TYR A 9 -20.85 -2.51 26.12
N ASP A 10 -21.65 -2.28 27.15
CA ASP A 10 -21.94 -0.93 27.68
C ASP A 10 -21.06 -0.54 28.89
N ASN A 11 -19.92 -1.21 29.13
CA ASN A 11 -19.02 -0.87 30.25
C ASN A 11 -17.54 -1.08 29.88
N ILE A 12 -17.01 -0.30 28.93
CA ILE A 12 -15.58 0.00 28.90
C ILE A 12 -15.45 1.52 29.08
N ASP A 13 -15.75 1.96 30.30
CA ASP A 13 -15.02 3.09 30.90
C ASP A 13 -13.66 2.53 31.31
N THR A 14 -12.61 2.98 30.63
CA THR A 14 -11.24 2.82 31.10
C THR A 14 -10.60 4.18 31.01
N ASP A 15 -10.88 4.98 32.03
CA ASP A 15 -10.05 6.11 32.42
C ASP A 15 -8.64 5.57 32.71
N SER A 16 -7.70 5.95 31.86
CA SER A 16 -6.29 5.99 32.21
C SER A 16 -5.72 7.22 31.55
N GLU A 17 -5.92 8.34 32.26
CA GLU A 17 -5.18 9.56 32.10
C GLU A 17 -3.68 9.24 32.27
N ASN A 18 -2.88 9.53 31.25
CA ASN A 18 -1.45 9.74 31.45
C ASN A 18 -1.16 11.20 31.12
N ASP A 19 -1.19 12.01 32.18
CA ASP A 19 -0.56 13.31 32.28
C ASP A 19 0.95 13.15 32.12
N TYR A 20 1.48 13.63 31.00
CA TYR A 20 2.89 14.00 30.89
C TYR A 20 3.00 15.34 30.22
N ASP A 21 2.80 16.41 31.00
CA ASP A 21 3.49 17.65 30.70
C ASP A 21 3.83 18.47 31.96
N ARG A 22 5.00 19.11 31.90
CA ARG A 22 5.55 20.21 32.74
C ARG A 22 6.49 19.91 33.93
N GLN A 23 7.78 19.81 33.57
CA GLN A 23 8.87 20.78 33.79
C GLN A 23 9.37 21.14 35.22
N LEU A 24 10.68 21.53 35.21
CA LEU A 24 11.51 22.33 36.14
C LEU A 24 12.59 21.47 36.85
N LEU A 25 13.89 21.75 36.84
CA LEU A 25 14.75 22.90 36.49
C LEU A 25 16.20 22.38 36.46
N LEU A 26 17.07 22.93 35.60
CA LEU A 26 18.42 23.43 35.94
C LEU A 26 19.15 23.93 34.67
N PRO A 27 19.80 25.10 34.68
CA PRO A 27 20.56 25.63 33.54
C PRO A 27 22.05 25.30 33.67
N LEU A 28 22.79 25.24 32.56
CA LEU A 28 24.16 25.77 32.43
C LEU A 28 24.57 25.74 30.94
N GLN A 29 25.26 26.81 30.53
CA GLN A 29 25.61 27.20 29.15
C GLN A 29 26.92 26.52 28.64
N PRO A 30 27.61 27.01 27.58
CA PRO A 30 27.63 26.40 26.24
C PRO A 30 29.02 25.91 25.82
N GLU A 31 29.14 24.93 24.92
CA GLU A 31 30.37 24.80 24.11
C GLU A 31 30.05 24.49 22.65
N GLU A 32 30.67 25.30 21.79
CA GLU A 32 30.67 25.21 20.35
C GLU A 32 31.46 24.00 19.88
N VAL A 33 30.86 23.14 19.04
CA VAL A 33 31.62 22.40 18.01
C VAL A 33 30.80 22.36 16.73
N ASN A 34 31.36 23.02 15.73
CA ASN A 34 30.93 23.10 14.35
C ASN A 34 31.04 21.73 13.66
N VAL A 35 29.90 21.12 13.30
CA VAL A 35 29.82 20.09 12.26
C VAL A 35 28.49 20.18 11.53
N ASP A 36 28.59 20.48 10.25
CA ASP A 36 27.56 20.63 9.23
C ASP A 36 26.72 19.34 9.08
N PRO A 37 25.38 19.38 9.21
CA PRO A 37 24.52 18.34 8.68
C PRO A 37 23.77 18.87 7.45
N THR A 38 24.22 18.38 6.30
CA THR A 38 23.46 18.15 5.07
C THR A 38 21.94 18.07 5.34
N PRO A 39 21.09 18.90 4.70
CA PRO A 39 19.66 18.68 4.78
C PRO A 39 19.30 17.42 3.98
N SER A 40 19.04 16.32 4.68
CA SER A 40 18.23 15.22 4.17
C SER A 40 16.91 15.81 3.70
N SER A 41 16.80 15.98 2.39
CA SER A 41 15.61 16.48 1.74
C SER A 41 14.59 15.35 1.72
N SER A 42 13.84 15.21 2.81
CA SER A 42 12.54 14.55 2.79
C SER A 42 11.61 15.41 1.95
N SER A 43 11.68 15.28 0.62
CA SER A 43 10.74 15.90 -0.29
C SER A 43 9.43 15.13 -0.23
N THR A 44 8.62 15.44 0.79
CA THR A 44 7.18 15.23 0.73
C THR A 44 6.63 16.17 -0.33
N SER A 45 6.69 15.74 -1.59
CA SER A 45 6.01 16.39 -2.70
C SER A 45 4.51 16.14 -2.53
N ALA A 46 3.86 17.02 -1.75
CA ALA A 46 2.41 17.10 -1.69
C ALA A 46 1.89 17.64 -3.04
N SER A 47 1.75 16.76 -4.04
CA SER A 47 0.99 17.07 -5.24
C SER A 47 -0.50 17.09 -4.90
N SER A 48 -1.18 18.14 -5.35
CA SER A 48 -2.63 18.35 -5.41
C SER A 48 -3.49 17.09 -5.20
N GLY A 49 -4.47 17.17 -4.28
CA GLY A 49 -5.32 16.09 -3.77
C GLY A 49 -6.28 15.40 -4.74
N ALA A 50 -5.84 15.11 -5.96
CA ALA A 50 -6.47 14.10 -6.81
C ALA A 50 -6.11 12.70 -6.27
N PRO A 51 -6.99 11.70 -6.40
CA PRO A 51 -6.65 10.32 -6.09
C PRO A 51 -5.44 9.89 -6.93
N PRO A 52 -4.51 9.09 -6.40
CA PRO A 52 -3.35 8.62 -7.17
C PRO A 52 -3.71 7.63 -8.30
N TRP A 53 -5.01 7.45 -8.58
CA TRP A 53 -5.56 6.49 -9.51
C TRP A 53 -6.65 7.14 -10.36
N SER A 54 -6.70 6.79 -11.64
CA SER A 54 -7.82 7.09 -12.52
C SER A 54 -8.27 5.81 -13.23
N ALA A 55 -9.59 5.56 -13.23
CA ALA A 55 -10.16 4.43 -13.96
C ALA A 55 -10.36 4.81 -15.43
N VAL A 56 -9.86 3.98 -16.34
CA VAL A 56 -9.94 4.19 -17.79
C VAL A 56 -10.39 2.90 -18.49
N THR A 57 -11.04 3.05 -19.64
CA THR A 57 -11.34 1.91 -20.52
C THR A 57 -10.13 1.63 -21.41
N ILE A 58 -9.59 0.42 -21.29
CA ILE A 58 -8.41 -0.01 -22.05
C ILE A 58 -8.89 -0.84 -23.27
N PRO A 59 -8.41 -0.55 -24.50
CA PRO A 59 -8.68 -1.37 -25.68
C PRO A 59 -8.27 -2.82 -25.50
N SER A 60 -9.01 -3.78 -26.06
CA SER A 60 -8.76 -5.21 -25.83
C SER A 60 -7.46 -5.75 -26.44
N ASP A 61 -6.84 -4.99 -27.34
CA ASP A 61 -5.56 -5.21 -28.02
C ASP A 61 -4.42 -4.39 -27.41
N HIS A 62 -4.65 -3.73 -26.27
CA HIS A 62 -3.62 -2.95 -25.59
C HIS A 62 -2.45 -3.84 -25.11
N PRO A 63 -1.18 -3.40 -25.27
CA PRO A 63 0.00 -4.21 -24.95
C PRO A 63 0.11 -4.65 -23.48
N VAL A 64 -0.61 -4.00 -22.56
CA VAL A 64 -0.69 -4.42 -21.16
C VAL A 64 -1.15 -5.89 -21.01
N PHE A 65 -1.97 -6.39 -21.93
CA PHE A 65 -2.48 -7.76 -21.87
C PHE A 65 -1.46 -8.83 -22.30
N ASP A 66 -0.38 -8.44 -22.99
CA ASP A 66 0.71 -9.33 -23.37
C ASP A 66 1.75 -9.48 -22.24
N ASN A 67 1.79 -8.51 -21.32
CA ASN A 67 2.72 -8.53 -20.20
C ASN A 67 2.43 -9.69 -19.22
N PRO A 68 3.47 -10.23 -18.54
CA PRO A 68 3.28 -11.24 -17.51
C PRO A 68 2.47 -10.69 -16.34
N VAL A 69 1.85 -11.60 -15.57
CA VAL A 69 1.22 -11.22 -14.29
C VAL A 69 2.32 -10.88 -13.30
N ALA A 70 2.12 -9.83 -12.50
CA ALA A 70 3.09 -9.44 -11.48
C ALA A 70 3.31 -10.55 -10.43
N PRO A 71 4.53 -10.68 -9.87
CA PRO A 71 4.91 -11.86 -9.09
C PRO A 71 4.03 -12.12 -7.87
N VAL A 72 3.95 -11.15 -6.93
CA VAL A 72 3.11 -11.30 -5.73
C VAL A 72 1.62 -11.38 -6.05
N PRO A 73 1.04 -10.52 -6.92
CA PRO A 73 -0.35 -10.66 -7.35
C PRO A 73 -0.69 -12.05 -7.90
N SER A 74 0.22 -12.68 -8.66
CA SER A 74 0.03 -14.05 -9.15
C SER A 74 -0.09 -15.07 -8.01
N LEU A 75 0.67 -14.91 -6.92
CA LEU A 75 0.67 -15.84 -5.78
C LEU A 75 -0.60 -15.75 -4.94
N ILE A 76 -1.29 -14.60 -4.98
CA ILE A 76 -2.59 -14.39 -4.33
C ILE A 76 -3.77 -14.56 -5.29
N GLU A 77 -3.52 -15.11 -6.49
CA GLU A 77 -4.52 -15.38 -7.53
C GLU A 77 -5.23 -14.13 -8.09
N ILE A 78 -4.56 -12.98 -8.09
CA ILE A 78 -5.06 -11.74 -8.71
C ILE A 78 -4.23 -11.45 -9.97
N PRO A 79 -4.79 -11.62 -11.18
CA PRO A 79 -4.02 -11.60 -12.41
C PRO A 79 -3.71 -10.17 -12.89
N LEU A 80 -2.97 -9.37 -12.11
CA LEU A 80 -2.59 -8.00 -12.47
C LEU A 80 -1.42 -7.97 -13.46
N ALA A 81 -1.59 -7.24 -14.56
CA ALA A 81 -0.56 -6.92 -15.54
C ALA A 81 -0.35 -5.40 -15.60
N PHE A 82 0.88 -4.98 -15.87
CA PHE A 82 1.33 -3.59 -15.76
C PHE A 82 2.01 -3.16 -17.05
N HIS A 83 1.71 -1.97 -17.56
CA HIS A 83 2.34 -1.36 -18.73
C HIS A 83 2.79 0.05 -18.40
N ARG A 84 4.06 0.36 -18.66
CA ARG A 84 4.61 1.71 -18.47
C ARG A 84 4.31 2.53 -19.72
N GLU A 85 3.71 3.70 -19.56
CA GLU A 85 3.39 4.57 -20.70
C GLU A 85 4.64 5.22 -21.30
N GLY A 86 5.71 5.39 -20.50
CA GLY A 86 6.93 6.04 -20.97
C GLY A 86 6.75 7.55 -21.07
N THR A 87 7.05 8.25 -19.99
CA THR A 87 7.11 9.71 -19.89
C THR A 87 8.56 10.10 -19.71
N GLU A 88 9.05 10.97 -20.59
CA GLU A 88 10.37 11.58 -20.43
C GLU A 88 10.26 12.75 -19.44
N SER A 89 11.04 12.71 -18.36
CA SER A 89 11.24 13.85 -17.46
C SER A 89 12.74 14.08 -17.29
N SER A 90 13.15 15.35 -17.27
CA SER A 90 14.52 15.73 -16.92
C SER A 90 14.81 15.58 -15.42
N ASP A 91 13.77 15.45 -14.58
CA ASP A 91 13.87 15.11 -13.17
C ASP A 91 13.52 13.62 -12.98
N ALA A 92 14.54 12.81 -12.72
CA ALA A 92 14.39 11.37 -12.53
C ALA A 92 13.59 11.02 -11.25
N GLY A 93 13.68 11.84 -10.19
CA GLY A 93 12.95 11.59 -8.95
C GLY A 93 11.45 11.87 -9.06
N ALA A 94 11.05 12.72 -10.01
CA ALA A 94 9.64 12.97 -10.32
C ALA A 94 8.96 11.75 -11.00
N LEU A 95 9.74 10.79 -11.48
CA LEU A 95 9.26 9.57 -12.14
C LEU A 95 9.25 8.37 -11.20
N ASP A 96 9.27 8.51 -9.88
CA ASP A 96 9.28 7.36 -8.98
C ASP A 96 7.88 7.05 -8.42
N ASN A 97 7.07 6.36 -9.22
CA ASN A 97 5.79 5.78 -8.83
C ASN A 97 6.02 4.58 -7.91
N GLN A 98 6.25 4.90 -6.63
CA GLN A 98 6.49 3.92 -5.58
C GLN A 98 5.38 2.87 -5.49
N ILE A 99 4.15 3.23 -5.81
CA ILE A 99 3.03 2.29 -5.77
C ILE A 99 3.20 1.17 -6.82
N ALA A 100 3.53 1.54 -8.06
CA ALA A 100 3.77 0.57 -9.12
C ALA A 100 4.99 -0.31 -8.82
N SER A 101 6.04 0.28 -8.21
CA SER A 101 7.20 -0.47 -7.74
C SER A 101 6.84 -1.50 -6.67
N SER A 102 6.07 -1.12 -5.64
CA SER A 102 5.60 -2.03 -4.58
C SER A 102 4.70 -3.15 -5.12
N LEU A 103 3.89 -2.88 -6.14
CA LEU A 103 3.02 -3.90 -6.76
C LEU A 103 3.78 -4.93 -7.61
N ASN A 104 5.02 -4.63 -8.01
CA ASN A 104 5.87 -5.49 -8.84
C ASN A 104 7.01 -6.16 -8.05
N ILE A 105 6.93 -6.18 -6.73
CA ILE A 105 7.97 -6.80 -5.88
C ILE A 105 8.14 -8.29 -6.19
N ASP A 106 9.39 -8.73 -6.13
CA ASP A 106 9.78 -10.12 -6.17
C ASP A 106 9.57 -10.75 -4.79
N PRO A 107 8.89 -11.91 -4.70
CA PRO A 107 8.55 -12.53 -3.41
C PRO A 107 9.76 -13.06 -2.65
N GLU A 108 10.92 -13.26 -3.29
CA GLU A 108 12.13 -13.77 -2.62
C GLU A 108 12.96 -12.65 -2.00
N SER A 109 13.09 -11.52 -2.72
CA SER A 109 13.95 -10.40 -2.32
C SER A 109 13.20 -9.22 -1.71
N GLY A 110 11.89 -9.10 -1.94
CA GLY A 110 11.12 -7.91 -1.58
C GLY A 110 11.40 -6.70 -2.49
N LEU A 111 12.22 -6.85 -3.52
CA LEU A 111 12.56 -5.77 -4.46
C LEU A 111 11.80 -5.94 -5.77
N GLY A 112 11.39 -4.85 -6.41
CA GLY A 112 10.96 -4.92 -7.81
C GLY A 112 12.11 -5.40 -8.70
N PRO A 113 11.87 -6.04 -9.85
CA PRO A 113 12.93 -6.30 -10.82
C PRO A 113 13.48 -4.96 -11.36
N PRO A 114 14.69 -4.92 -11.97
CA PRO A 114 15.39 -3.66 -12.26
C PRO A 114 14.58 -2.59 -13.02
N ASN A 115 13.70 -3.02 -13.93
CA ASN A 115 12.83 -2.12 -14.71
C ASN A 115 11.67 -1.51 -13.92
N TRP A 116 11.46 -1.94 -12.68
CA TRP A 116 10.43 -1.48 -11.74
C TRP A 116 11.03 -0.85 -10.46
N GLN A 117 12.35 -0.64 -10.38
CA GLN A 117 12.99 -0.08 -9.18
C GLN A 117 13.13 1.45 -9.21
N SER A 118 13.24 2.05 -10.40
CA SER A 118 13.48 3.49 -10.56
C SER A 118 12.89 4.01 -11.86
N GLN A 119 12.60 5.31 -11.91
CA GLN A 119 12.04 5.97 -13.09
C GLN A 119 10.73 5.31 -13.55
N VAL A 120 9.96 4.74 -12.62
CA VAL A 120 8.65 4.16 -12.88
C VAL A 120 7.60 5.26 -12.91
N ASP A 121 7.17 5.66 -14.09
CA ASP A 121 6.30 6.81 -14.32
C ASP A 121 4.80 6.46 -14.23
N THR A 122 4.01 6.99 -15.17
CA THR A 122 2.61 6.64 -15.35
C THR A 122 2.49 5.19 -15.83
N VAL A 123 1.71 4.41 -15.07
CA VAL A 123 1.53 2.98 -15.32
C VAL A 123 0.07 2.67 -15.54
N ILE A 124 -0.23 1.98 -16.63
CA ILE A 124 -1.51 1.32 -16.86
C ILE A 124 -1.50 -0.03 -16.15
N VAL A 125 -2.52 -0.26 -15.33
CA VAL A 125 -2.75 -1.54 -14.65
C VAL A 125 -4.04 -2.15 -15.15
N ALA A 126 -4.00 -3.42 -15.53
CA ALA A 126 -5.16 -4.16 -16.00
C ALA A 126 -5.19 -5.57 -15.41
N ARG A 127 -6.36 -6.20 -15.36
CA ARG A 127 -6.43 -7.65 -15.13
C ARG A 127 -6.19 -8.38 -16.44
N LYS A 128 -5.33 -9.39 -16.42
CA LYS A 128 -4.99 -10.21 -17.60
C LYS A 128 -6.18 -10.99 -18.16
N ASP A 129 -7.16 -11.29 -17.31
CA ASP A 129 -8.45 -11.90 -17.70
C ASP A 129 -9.44 -10.90 -18.34
N LYS A 130 -9.04 -9.63 -18.53
CA LYS A 130 -9.82 -8.53 -19.12
C LYS A 130 -11.11 -8.19 -18.36
N LYS A 131 -11.24 -8.64 -17.12
CA LYS A 131 -12.37 -8.26 -16.26
C LYS A 131 -12.17 -6.84 -15.69
N PRO A 132 -13.27 -6.16 -15.30
CA PRO A 132 -13.18 -4.85 -14.70
C PRO A 132 -12.26 -4.82 -13.48
N LEU A 133 -11.47 -3.75 -13.39
CA LEU A 133 -10.56 -3.49 -12.29
C LEU A 133 -10.89 -2.12 -11.72
N LEU A 134 -11.35 -2.09 -10.47
CA LEU A 134 -11.72 -0.86 -9.80
C LEU A 134 -10.54 -0.29 -9.01
N PRO A 135 -10.42 1.04 -8.86
CA PRO A 135 -9.31 1.65 -8.10
C PRO A 135 -9.12 1.07 -6.69
N HIS A 136 -10.20 0.80 -5.97
CA HIS A 136 -10.16 0.21 -4.62
C HIS A 136 -9.61 -1.24 -4.60
N HIS A 137 -9.73 -1.98 -5.71
CA HIS A 137 -9.13 -3.31 -5.81
C HIS A 137 -7.61 -3.19 -5.85
N ILE A 138 -7.10 -2.23 -6.64
CA ILE A 138 -5.67 -1.94 -6.71
C ILE A 138 -5.14 -1.42 -5.37
N GLU A 139 -5.85 -0.50 -4.72
CA GLU A 139 -5.50 -0.03 -3.38
C GLU A 139 -5.32 -1.20 -2.41
N GLY A 140 -6.23 -2.18 -2.45
CA GLY A 140 -6.14 -3.36 -1.59
C GLY A 140 -4.93 -4.24 -1.84
N VAL A 141 -4.61 -4.50 -3.11
CA VAL A 141 -3.42 -5.27 -3.47
C VAL A 141 -2.15 -4.51 -3.11
N TRP A 142 -2.13 -3.19 -3.31
CA TRP A 142 -0.99 -2.35 -2.95
C TRP A 142 -0.74 -2.37 -1.45
N MET A 143 -1.77 -2.15 -0.63
CA MET A 143 -1.64 -2.18 0.83
C MET A 143 -1.19 -3.54 1.33
N TYR A 144 -1.59 -4.63 0.67
CA TYR A 144 -1.07 -5.97 1.00
C TYR A 144 0.40 -6.15 0.62
N CYS A 145 0.82 -5.64 -0.54
CA CYS A 145 2.23 -5.66 -0.93
C CYS A 145 3.08 -4.79 0.03
N SER A 146 2.54 -3.67 0.52
CA SER A 146 3.18 -2.86 1.55
C SER A 146 3.37 -3.64 2.85
N GLU A 147 2.33 -4.34 3.33
CA GLU A 147 2.42 -5.21 4.51
C GLU A 147 3.50 -6.29 4.32
N ILE A 148 3.61 -6.89 3.13
CA ILE A 148 4.67 -7.87 2.81
C ILE A 148 6.07 -7.23 2.94
N LEU A 149 6.24 -6.00 2.45
CA LEU A 149 7.52 -5.29 2.51
C LEU A 149 7.98 -5.01 3.93
N ASP A 150 7.04 -4.76 4.86
CA ASP A 150 7.38 -4.54 6.27
C ASP A 150 8.10 -5.76 6.89
N TYR A 151 7.76 -6.99 6.48
CA TYR A 151 8.47 -8.20 6.93
C TYR A 151 9.93 -8.27 6.47
N PHE A 152 10.24 -7.70 5.29
CA PHE A 152 11.62 -7.62 4.81
C PHE A 152 12.44 -6.60 5.60
N GLY A 153 11.81 -5.52 6.09
CA GLY A 153 12.45 -4.51 6.94
C GLY A 153 12.65 -4.95 8.39
N ASP A 154 11.64 -5.56 9.00
CA ASP A 154 11.62 -5.85 10.45
C ASP A 154 12.25 -7.18 10.84
N ALA A 155 12.12 -8.21 10.00
CA ALA A 155 12.54 -9.57 10.34
C ALA A 155 13.69 -10.11 9.47
N GLY A 156 13.91 -9.53 8.29
CA GLY A 156 14.81 -10.11 7.28
C GLY A 156 14.43 -11.53 6.84
N VAL A 157 13.19 -11.96 7.14
CA VAL A 157 12.67 -13.28 6.83
C VAL A 157 11.57 -13.13 5.78
N GLN A 158 11.70 -13.91 4.71
CA GLN A 158 10.71 -13.99 3.64
C GLN A 158 9.33 -14.43 4.20
N PRO A 159 8.25 -13.64 4.02
CA PRO A 159 6.94 -13.95 4.60
C PRO A 159 6.17 -14.97 3.75
N ARG A 160 6.72 -16.19 3.61
CA ARG A 160 6.14 -17.26 2.76
C ARG A 160 4.69 -17.59 3.08
N ASN A 161 4.25 -17.41 4.32
CA ASN A 161 2.88 -17.61 4.76
C ASN A 161 1.88 -16.57 4.23
N MET A 162 2.37 -15.46 3.65
CA MET A 162 1.54 -14.43 3.01
C MET A 162 1.29 -14.69 1.52
N TYR A 163 2.05 -15.58 0.89
CA TYR A 163 1.92 -15.85 -0.55
C TYR A 163 0.85 -16.88 -0.85
N SER A 164 -0.39 -16.58 -0.45
CA SER A 164 -1.55 -17.36 -0.83
C SER A 164 -2.80 -16.50 -0.84
N ARG A 165 -3.77 -16.90 -1.67
CA ARG A 165 -5.10 -16.31 -1.68
C ARG A 165 -5.76 -16.31 -0.29
N ALA A 166 -5.65 -17.40 0.47
CA ALA A 166 -6.25 -17.49 1.80
C ALA A 166 -5.65 -16.46 2.79
N ALA A 167 -4.33 -16.24 2.72
CA ALA A 167 -3.66 -15.24 3.54
C ALA A 167 -4.10 -13.81 3.17
N PHE A 168 -4.22 -13.53 1.87
CA PHE A 168 -4.74 -12.26 1.37
C PHE A 168 -6.19 -12.03 1.83
N GLU A 169 -7.08 -13.01 1.68
CA GLU A 169 -8.50 -12.90 2.08
C GLU A 169 -8.65 -12.66 3.60
N ALA A 170 -7.86 -13.37 4.41
CA ALA A 170 -7.83 -13.19 5.86
C ALA A 170 -7.32 -11.79 6.24
N TRP A 171 -6.30 -11.29 5.55
CA TRP A 171 -5.81 -9.92 5.74
C TRP A 171 -6.83 -8.88 5.28
N TRP A 172 -7.43 -9.04 4.09
CA TRP A 172 -8.42 -8.13 3.52
C TRP A 172 -9.62 -7.94 4.44
N THR A 173 -10.09 -9.03 5.05
CA THR A 173 -11.18 -9.00 6.02
C THR A 173 -10.85 -8.09 7.21
N ARG A 174 -9.62 -8.17 7.74
CA ARG A 174 -9.15 -7.30 8.83
C ARG A 174 -8.96 -5.86 8.36
N TYR A 175 -8.35 -5.67 7.19
CA TYR A 175 -8.11 -4.37 6.58
C TYR A 175 -9.42 -3.60 6.37
N CYS A 176 -10.42 -4.25 5.76
CA CYS A 176 -11.75 -3.67 5.62
C CYS A 176 -12.43 -3.36 6.95
N HIS A 177 -12.25 -4.20 7.98
CA HIS A 177 -12.83 -3.96 9.30
C HIS A 177 -12.22 -2.72 9.97
N ASN A 178 -10.89 -2.61 9.97
CA ASN A 178 -10.16 -1.50 10.59
C ASN A 178 -10.43 -0.18 9.86
N GLU A 179 -10.42 -0.20 8.53
CA GLU A 179 -10.61 1.00 7.71
C GLU A 179 -12.06 1.50 7.69
N ASN A 180 -13.05 0.59 7.76
CA ASN A 180 -14.45 0.98 7.95
C ASN A 180 -14.69 1.69 9.30
N GLY A 181 -13.80 1.49 10.29
CA GLY A 181 -13.80 2.22 11.56
C GLY A 181 -13.20 3.62 11.49
N HIS A 182 -12.43 3.94 10.44
CA HIS A 182 -11.76 5.25 10.27
C HIS A 182 -12.35 6.08 9.13
N ARG A 183 -12.96 5.45 8.13
CA ARG A 183 -13.61 6.09 6.98
C ARG A 183 -15.06 5.61 6.92
N ASN A 184 -16.02 6.52 7.14
CA ASN A 184 -17.47 6.29 7.14
C ASN A 184 -18.03 5.77 5.79
N GLY A 185 -17.66 4.57 5.34
CA GLY A 185 -18.16 3.98 4.10
C GLY A 185 -17.72 2.53 3.89
N LYS A 186 -18.70 1.63 3.70
CA LYS A 186 -18.49 0.19 3.51
C LYS A 186 -17.64 -0.10 2.27
N ARG A 187 -16.39 -0.52 2.47
CA ARG A 187 -15.58 -1.14 1.40
C ARG A 187 -16.25 -2.44 0.90
N ARG A 188 -16.15 -2.71 -0.41
CA ARG A 188 -16.75 -3.87 -1.08
C ARG A 188 -16.09 -5.19 -0.64
N ARG A 189 -16.82 -6.28 -0.83
CA ARG A 189 -16.43 -7.62 -0.38
C ARG A 189 -15.45 -8.24 -1.37
N TRP A 190 -14.63 -9.19 -0.93
CA TRP A 190 -13.64 -9.86 -1.78
C TRP A 190 -14.27 -10.55 -2.99
N GLU A 191 -15.49 -11.07 -2.84
CA GLU A 191 -16.24 -11.70 -3.92
C GLU A 191 -16.41 -10.75 -5.11
N ASP A 192 -16.52 -9.44 -4.87
CA ASP A 192 -16.62 -8.42 -5.92
C ASP A 192 -15.29 -8.23 -6.71
N ILE A 193 -14.16 -8.62 -6.10
CA ILE A 193 -12.82 -8.52 -6.70
C ILE A 193 -12.57 -9.69 -7.66
N VAL A 194 -13.01 -10.90 -7.31
CA VAL A 194 -12.74 -12.12 -8.10
C VAL A 194 -13.83 -12.41 -9.12
N THR A 195 -15.10 -12.18 -8.76
CA THR A 195 -16.25 -12.58 -9.58
C THR A 195 -16.67 -11.53 -10.60
N GLY A 196 -16.27 -10.27 -10.41
CA GLY A 196 -16.43 -9.19 -11.40
C GLY A 196 -15.71 -9.46 -12.71
#